data_AF-A0A9P9F5C9-F1
#
_entry.id   AF-A0A9P9F5C9-F1
#
_cell.length_a   1.000
_cell.length_b   1.000
_cell.length_c   1.000
_cell.angle_alpha   90.00
_cell.angle_beta   90.00
_cell.angle_gamma   90.00
#
_symmetry.space_group_name_H-M   'P 1'
#
loop_
_entity.id
_entity.type
_entity.pdbx_description
1 polymer ?
#
loop_
_entity_poly.entity_id
_entity_poly.type
_entity_poly.pdbx_seq_one_letter_code
_entity_poly.pdbx_strand_id
1 'polypeptide(L)'
;MASVLNSASAYRGPVGPLRHRCPQCSSTGPQLLRCSGCRAVRYCSREHQAADRPQHKLACTKVKKARTKLAKEDDGVRNATPDFMTPANAFETETGHFWGLLNTRDYMRARFDLAGKNLLLLGTLDGVHEALEHMQDMMRLCRSDNMGLRDIVPAMMLRLDLDQECYDFVKWWATCDPDGHYDFGDMTLPHLNLRGADVLEEPDFFGIYPKLNHLVAILLLKLKLLVDIRNLKVTRKILALRRLPFDLGELIEPAVVRSPLSAKLRKQSPESLSRTETTLLNQIRLLGAAIREANQSFMFCLFEPDEALCEKPEAYSLGSWEEMALAMQNSYAAFWETEGVLDLLTDARACGARDSEDEIGGMMDMEAERKEAGSRRTAEELLADVSVNRIWGYLDYAVENASYLGPWSERPSERHTRENRESWARAMEEEGESDDGEFDEDE
;
A
#
# COMPACT_ATOMS: atom_id res chain seq x y z
N MET A 1 -25.65 -14.65 -6.55
CA MET A 1 -24.70 -13.62 -7.00
C MET A 1 -23.55 -13.60 -6.01
N ALA A 2 -22.41 -14.12 -6.44
CA ALA A 2 -21.17 -14.13 -5.66
C ALA A 2 -20.75 -12.68 -5.34
N SER A 3 -20.00 -12.55 -4.23
CA SER A 3 -19.45 -11.32 -3.65
C SER A 3 -19.09 -10.22 -4.68
N VAL A 4 -19.96 -9.22 -4.86
CA VAL A 4 -19.66 -7.99 -5.63
C VAL A 4 -18.71 -7.06 -4.84
N LEU A 5 -17.90 -7.60 -3.93
CA LEU A 5 -17.08 -6.83 -2.98
C LEU A 5 -15.59 -7.15 -3.08
N ASN A 6 -15.18 -7.94 -4.08
CA ASN A 6 -13.81 -8.41 -4.23
C ASN A 6 -13.13 -7.93 -5.52
N SER A 7 -13.73 -7.02 -6.30
CA SER A 7 -13.06 -6.39 -7.44
C SER A 7 -12.58 -4.99 -7.07
N ALA A 8 -11.48 -4.51 -7.67
CA ALA A 8 -11.06 -3.12 -7.53
C ALA A 8 -12.10 -2.17 -8.10
N SER A 9 -12.83 -2.58 -9.15
CA SER A 9 -14.01 -1.86 -9.63
C SER A 9 -15.08 -1.66 -8.54
N ALA A 10 -15.24 -2.60 -7.61
CA ALA A 10 -16.13 -2.47 -6.44
C ALA A 10 -15.49 -1.68 -5.28
N TYR A 11 -14.16 -1.60 -5.23
CA TYR A 11 -13.42 -0.84 -4.21
C TYR A 11 -13.38 0.68 -4.48
N ARG A 12 -13.84 1.18 -5.63
CA ARG A 12 -13.79 2.61 -6.04
C ARG A 12 -14.64 3.54 -5.17
N GLY A 13 -14.33 3.61 -3.88
CA GLY A 13 -14.79 4.61 -2.93
C GLY A 13 -13.98 5.92 -3.06
N PRO A 14 -14.28 6.92 -2.22
CA PRO A 14 -13.59 8.20 -2.28
C PRO A 14 -12.09 8.03 -1.99
N VAL A 15 -11.26 8.60 -2.85
CA VAL A 15 -9.83 8.79 -2.61
C VAL A 15 -9.63 9.79 -1.45
N GLY A 16 -8.55 9.62 -0.70
CA GLY A 16 -8.19 10.46 0.44
C GLY A 16 -8.35 9.75 1.79
N PRO A 17 -8.12 10.48 2.90
CA PRO A 17 -8.16 9.91 4.24
C PRO A 17 -9.55 9.39 4.60
N LEU A 18 -9.58 8.32 5.38
CA LEU A 18 -10.79 7.78 5.98
C LEU A 18 -11.44 8.84 6.87
N ARG A 19 -12.72 9.10 6.63
CA ARG A 19 -13.51 10.04 7.43
C ARG A 19 -14.88 9.42 7.72
N HIS A 20 -15.54 9.91 8.76
CA HIS A 20 -16.97 9.67 8.93
C HIS A 20 -17.72 10.33 7.79
N ARG A 21 -18.39 9.54 6.94
CA ARG A 21 -19.13 10.03 5.77
C ARG A 21 -20.47 9.31 5.66
N CYS A 22 -21.44 9.99 5.06
CA CYS A 22 -22.67 9.34 4.62
C CYS A 22 -22.45 8.73 3.23
N PRO A 23 -22.84 7.48 2.97
CA PRO A 23 -22.68 6.87 1.63
C PRO A 23 -23.63 7.47 0.57
N GLN A 24 -24.65 8.24 0.98
CA GLN A 24 -25.69 8.77 0.10
C GLN A 24 -25.50 10.27 -0.21
N CYS A 25 -24.58 10.97 0.46
CA CYS A 25 -24.34 12.40 0.21
C CYS A 25 -22.95 12.84 0.71
N SER A 26 -22.58 14.09 0.44
CA SER A 26 -21.29 14.66 0.84
C SER A 26 -21.17 15.03 2.33
N SER A 27 -22.17 14.69 3.17
CA SER A 27 -22.11 14.97 4.60
C SER A 27 -21.02 14.16 5.28
N THR A 28 -20.20 14.83 6.08
CA THR A 28 -19.10 14.23 6.83
C THR A 28 -19.11 14.67 8.30
N GLY A 29 -18.48 13.87 9.15
CA GLY A 29 -18.22 14.23 10.54
C GLY A 29 -18.75 13.24 11.59
N PRO A 30 -18.30 13.37 12.85
CA PRO A 30 -18.63 12.45 13.94
C PRO A 30 -20.09 12.53 14.41
N GLN A 31 -20.79 13.62 14.10
CA GLN A 31 -22.20 13.84 14.44
C GLN A 31 -23.17 12.97 13.63
N LEU A 32 -22.69 12.29 12.58
CA LEU A 32 -23.50 11.38 11.78
C LEU A 32 -24.01 10.20 12.60
N LEU A 33 -25.26 9.81 12.36
CA LEU A 33 -25.96 8.71 13.01
C LEU A 33 -25.31 7.37 12.62
N ARG A 34 -24.87 6.59 13.61
CA ARG A 34 -24.34 5.25 13.39
C ARG A 34 -25.47 4.25 13.14
N CYS A 35 -25.26 3.33 12.21
CA CYS A 35 -26.13 2.19 12.01
C CYS A 35 -26.21 1.37 13.30
N SER A 36 -27.41 1.23 13.88
CA SER A 36 -27.60 0.46 15.12
C SER A 36 -27.29 -1.03 14.99
N GLY A 37 -27.32 -1.56 13.76
CA GLY A 37 -27.01 -2.96 13.46
C GLY A 37 -25.52 -3.25 13.48
N CYS A 38 -24.78 -2.73 12.49
CA CYS A 38 -23.35 -3.03 12.31
C CYS A 38 -22.44 -2.12 13.14
N ARG A 39 -22.91 -0.92 13.51
CA ARG A 39 -22.14 0.15 14.19
C ARG A 39 -20.94 0.70 13.41
N ALA A 40 -20.68 0.23 12.20
CA ALA A 40 -19.52 0.65 11.40
C ALA A 40 -19.86 1.62 10.24
N VAL A 41 -21.15 1.81 9.91
CA VAL A 41 -21.57 2.75 8.85
C VAL A 41 -22.35 3.92 9.45
N ARG A 42 -22.17 5.12 8.89
CA ARG A 42 -22.79 6.37 9.38
C ARG A 42 -23.66 7.05 8.32
N TYR A 43 -24.68 7.77 8.78
CA TYR A 43 -25.66 8.47 7.94
C TYR A 43 -25.99 9.85 8.51
N CYS A 44 -26.29 10.82 7.66
CA CYS A 44 -26.76 12.14 8.14
C CYS A 44 -28.21 12.11 8.65
N SER A 45 -29.03 11.19 8.14
CA SER A 45 -30.44 11.06 8.48
C SER A 45 -30.92 9.61 8.39
N ARG A 46 -32.09 9.33 8.98
CA ARG A 46 -32.77 8.03 8.86
C ARG A 46 -33.23 7.74 7.42
N GLU A 47 -33.50 8.79 6.64
CA GLU A 47 -33.88 8.67 5.23
C GLU A 47 -32.72 8.12 4.40
N HIS A 48 -31.51 8.67 4.56
CA HIS A 48 -30.32 8.15 3.87
C HIS A 48 -29.97 6.74 4.33
N GLN A 49 -30.19 6.41 5.61
CA GLN A 49 -30.06 5.03 6.08
C GLN A 49 -31.06 4.08 5.41
N ALA A 50 -32.31 4.53 5.20
CA ALA A 50 -33.33 3.73 4.51
C ALA A 50 -33.00 3.56 3.01
N ALA A 51 -32.50 4.61 2.36
CA ALA A 51 -32.08 4.59 0.96
C ALA A 51 -30.87 3.65 0.74
N ASP A 52 -29.89 3.66 1.64
CA ASP A 52 -28.71 2.81 1.57
C ASP A 52 -28.97 1.33 1.94
N ARG A 53 -30.11 1.06 2.59
CA ARG A 53 -30.45 -0.27 3.13
C ARG A 53 -30.32 -1.40 2.10
N PRO A 54 -30.78 -1.31 0.83
CA PRO A 54 -30.67 -2.41 -0.13
C PRO A 54 -29.22 -2.82 -0.39
N GLN A 55 -28.30 -1.85 -0.44
CA GLN A 55 -26.87 -2.10 -0.69
C GLN A 55 -26.15 -2.53 0.61
N HIS A 56 -26.46 -1.90 1.74
CA HIS A 56 -25.79 -2.15 3.02
C HIS A 56 -26.27 -3.40 3.76
N LYS A 57 -27.53 -3.85 3.56
CA LYS A 57 -28.18 -4.89 4.39
C LYS A 57 -27.38 -6.19 4.48
N LEU A 58 -26.77 -6.63 3.38
CA LEU A 58 -25.99 -7.87 3.36
C LEU A 58 -24.77 -7.76 4.28
N ALA A 59 -23.94 -6.74 4.08
CA ALA A 59 -22.76 -6.49 4.90
C ALA A 59 -23.12 -6.25 6.37
N CYS A 60 -24.18 -5.46 6.61
CA CYS A 60 -24.72 -5.22 7.96
C CYS A 60 -25.07 -6.52 8.70
N THR A 61 -25.75 -7.44 7.99
CA THR A 61 -26.17 -8.72 8.57
C THR A 61 -24.98 -9.61 8.87
N LYS A 62 -23.95 -9.63 8.01
CA LYS A 62 -22.73 -10.41 8.25
C LYS A 62 -21.98 -9.90 9.49
N VAL A 63 -21.78 -8.59 9.63
CA VAL A 63 -21.17 -7.98 10.82
C VAL A 63 -21.95 -8.34 12.08
N LYS A 64 -23.29 -8.23 12.06
CA LYS A 64 -24.13 -8.61 13.21
C LYS A 64 -23.92 -10.08 13.60
N LYS A 65 -23.92 -10.99 12.63
CA LYS A 65 -23.70 -12.42 12.88
C LYS A 65 -22.31 -12.68 13.44
N ALA A 66 -21.28 -12.06 12.88
CA ALA A 66 -19.91 -12.19 13.36
C ALA A 66 -19.74 -11.68 14.80
N ARG A 67 -20.38 -10.55 15.15
CA ARG A 67 -20.43 -10.04 16.54
C ARG A 67 -21.11 -11.02 17.50
N THR A 68 -22.26 -11.58 17.12
CA THR A 68 -22.95 -12.57 17.95
C THR A 68 -22.11 -13.84 18.14
N LYS A 69 -21.43 -14.30 17.08
CA LYS A 69 -20.51 -15.43 17.17
C LYS A 69 -19.35 -15.11 18.11
N LEU A 70 -18.68 -13.97 17.93
CA LEU A 70 -17.59 -13.55 18.80
C LEU A 70 -18.02 -13.46 20.26
N ALA A 71 -19.20 -12.90 20.55
CA ALA A 71 -19.72 -12.81 21.92
C ALA A 71 -19.97 -14.20 22.54
N LYS A 72 -20.44 -15.17 21.75
CA LYS A 72 -20.61 -16.56 22.20
C LYS A 72 -19.28 -17.23 22.52
N GLU A 73 -18.28 -17.08 21.63
CA GLU A 73 -16.96 -17.66 21.88
C GLU A 73 -16.25 -16.96 23.05
N ASP A 74 -16.44 -15.65 23.22
CA ASP A 74 -15.91 -14.88 24.36
C ASP A 74 -16.46 -15.41 25.69
N ASP A 75 -17.78 -15.60 25.77
CA ASP A 75 -18.45 -16.21 26.92
C ASP A 75 -17.94 -17.63 27.20
N GLY A 76 -17.78 -18.44 26.14
CA GLY A 76 -17.25 -19.79 26.24
C GLY A 76 -15.82 -19.86 26.80
N VAL A 77 -14.96 -18.89 26.46
CA VAL A 77 -13.59 -18.80 26.99
C VAL A 77 -13.57 -18.25 28.43
N ARG A 78 -14.39 -17.25 28.75
CA ARG A 78 -14.47 -16.67 30.11
C ARG A 78 -15.02 -17.66 31.12
N ASN A 79 -16.10 -18.35 30.74
CA ASN A 79 -16.87 -19.23 31.60
C ASN A 79 -16.56 -20.71 31.34
N ALA A 80 -15.39 -21.01 30.77
CA ALA A 80 -14.94 -22.37 30.53
C ALA A 80 -14.91 -23.18 31.83
N THR A 81 -15.50 -24.37 31.80
CA THR A 81 -15.35 -25.32 32.91
C THR A 81 -13.93 -25.88 32.87
N PRO A 82 -13.13 -25.72 33.93
CA PRO A 82 -11.73 -26.11 33.87
C PRO A 82 -11.57 -27.64 33.80
N ASP A 83 -10.69 -28.10 32.94
CA ASP A 83 -10.25 -29.50 32.86
C ASP A 83 -8.74 -29.57 32.58
N PHE A 84 -8.21 -30.77 32.34
CA PHE A 84 -6.78 -30.96 32.10
C PHE A 84 -6.25 -30.19 30.86
N MET A 85 -7.11 -29.90 29.88
CA MET A 85 -6.76 -29.22 28.62
C MET A 85 -7.28 -27.78 28.54
N THR A 86 -8.16 -27.38 29.45
CA THR A 86 -8.96 -26.16 29.39
C THR A 86 -8.83 -25.39 30.71
N PRO A 87 -8.13 -24.25 30.74
CA PRO A 87 -8.03 -23.43 31.94
C PRO A 87 -9.32 -22.62 32.21
N ALA A 88 -9.51 -22.23 33.47
CA ALA A 88 -10.55 -21.26 33.84
C ALA A 88 -10.19 -19.88 33.28
N ASN A 89 -11.10 -19.24 32.55
CA ASN A 89 -10.92 -17.87 32.04
C ASN A 89 -9.53 -17.61 31.42
N ALA A 90 -9.26 -18.26 30.27
CA ALA A 90 -7.95 -18.20 29.63
C ALA A 90 -7.45 -16.75 29.37
N PHE A 91 -8.34 -15.77 29.24
CA PHE A 91 -7.99 -14.35 29.02
C PHE A 91 -7.03 -13.79 30.07
N GLU A 92 -7.13 -14.23 31.31
CA GLU A 92 -6.32 -13.72 32.42
C GLU A 92 -5.10 -14.60 32.71
N THR A 93 -5.23 -15.91 32.52
CA THR A 93 -4.19 -16.86 32.92
C THR A 93 -3.24 -17.26 31.78
N GLU A 94 -3.65 -17.11 30.52
CA GLU A 94 -2.97 -17.71 29.36
C GLU A 94 -2.63 -16.70 28.24
N THR A 95 -2.63 -15.39 28.56
CA THR A 95 -2.15 -14.39 27.60
C THR A 95 -0.71 -14.71 27.20
N GLY A 96 -0.42 -14.74 25.89
CA GLY A 96 0.86 -15.18 25.34
C GLY A 96 0.83 -16.63 24.82
N HIS A 97 0.05 -17.50 25.47
CA HIS A 97 -0.07 -18.92 25.13
C HIS A 97 -1.43 -19.29 24.51
N PHE A 98 -2.28 -18.30 24.24
CA PHE A 98 -3.66 -18.49 23.77
C PHE A 98 -3.77 -19.53 22.65
N TRP A 99 -2.94 -19.43 21.61
CA TRP A 99 -3.03 -20.32 20.44
C TRP A 99 -2.74 -21.79 20.74
N GLY A 100 -1.96 -22.07 21.80
CA GLY A 100 -1.69 -23.43 22.26
C GLY A 100 -2.94 -24.16 22.76
N LEU A 101 -3.94 -23.41 23.23
CA LEU A 101 -5.16 -23.94 23.81
C LEU A 101 -6.24 -24.13 22.75
N LEU A 102 -6.76 -25.35 22.61
CA LEU A 102 -7.72 -25.67 21.56
C LEU A 102 -9.03 -24.89 21.70
N ASN A 103 -9.51 -24.69 22.93
CA ASN A 103 -10.77 -24.00 23.23
C ASN A 103 -10.75 -22.50 22.89
N THR A 104 -9.59 -21.86 22.82
CA THR A 104 -9.48 -20.42 22.51
C THR A 104 -9.33 -20.15 21.00
N ARG A 105 -9.01 -21.16 20.19
CA ARG A 105 -8.80 -21.00 18.74
C ARG A 105 -10.06 -20.55 18.03
N ASP A 106 -11.21 -21.04 18.46
CA ASP A 106 -12.50 -20.66 17.87
C ASP A 106 -12.86 -19.21 18.17
N TYR A 107 -12.50 -18.72 19.37
CA TYR A 107 -12.56 -17.31 19.71
C TYR A 107 -11.66 -16.46 18.80
N MET A 108 -10.39 -16.83 18.64
CA MET A 108 -9.44 -16.11 17.79
C MET A 108 -9.94 -16.06 16.33
N ARG A 109 -10.42 -17.19 15.81
CA ARG A 109 -11.01 -17.25 14.46
C ARG A 109 -12.28 -16.41 14.31
N ALA A 110 -13.16 -16.43 15.30
CA ALA A 110 -14.38 -15.60 15.28
C ALA A 110 -14.03 -14.10 15.33
N ARG A 111 -13.00 -13.73 16.07
CA ARG A 111 -12.52 -12.35 16.17
C ARG A 111 -11.89 -11.88 14.86
N PHE A 112 -11.07 -12.71 14.23
CA PHE A 112 -10.53 -12.44 12.90
C PHE A 112 -11.63 -12.37 11.83
N ASP A 113 -12.64 -13.24 11.88
CA ASP A 113 -13.78 -13.18 10.96
C ASP A 113 -14.51 -11.83 11.08
N LEU A 114 -14.76 -11.34 12.30
CA LEU A 114 -15.33 -10.02 12.50
C LEU A 114 -14.43 -8.90 11.96
N ALA A 115 -13.15 -8.88 12.36
CA ALA A 115 -12.22 -7.81 12.01
C ALA A 115 -11.82 -7.82 10.52
N GLY A 116 -11.23 -8.92 10.08
CA GLY A 116 -10.66 -9.07 8.74
C GLY A 116 -11.70 -9.25 7.65
N LYS A 117 -12.66 -10.15 7.84
CA LYS A 117 -13.60 -10.56 6.79
C LYS A 117 -14.89 -9.75 6.73
N ASN A 118 -15.16 -8.92 7.73
CA ASN A 118 -16.42 -8.17 7.80
C ASN A 118 -16.20 -6.66 7.99
N LEU A 119 -15.47 -6.23 9.02
CA LEU A 119 -15.29 -4.81 9.31
C LEU A 119 -14.39 -4.10 8.29
N LEU A 120 -13.24 -4.71 7.95
CA LEU A 120 -12.32 -4.09 6.98
C LEU A 120 -12.93 -3.90 5.59
N LEU A 121 -13.72 -4.87 5.14
CA LEU A 121 -14.41 -4.84 3.84
C LEU A 121 -15.46 -3.72 3.73
N LEU A 122 -15.88 -3.12 4.84
CA LEU A 122 -16.80 -1.97 4.78
C LEU A 122 -16.12 -0.69 4.27
N GLY A 123 -14.78 -0.61 4.35
CA GLY A 123 -14.04 0.59 3.90
C GLY A 123 -14.42 1.87 4.66
N THR A 124 -14.87 1.75 5.90
CA THR A 124 -15.32 2.89 6.73
C THR A 124 -14.32 3.19 7.84
N LEU A 125 -14.22 4.45 8.26
CA LEU A 125 -13.35 4.85 9.37
C LEU A 125 -13.62 4.03 10.66
N ASP A 126 -14.90 3.90 11.06
CA ASP A 126 -15.27 3.11 12.24
C ASP A 126 -14.88 1.62 12.07
N GLY A 127 -15.10 1.05 10.88
CA GLY A 127 -14.80 -0.36 10.60
C GLY A 127 -13.30 -0.66 10.63
N VAL A 128 -12.48 0.18 10.00
CA VAL A 128 -11.01 -0.01 9.96
C VAL A 128 -10.41 0.22 11.35
N HIS A 129 -10.87 1.23 12.09
CA HIS A 129 -10.42 1.49 13.46
C HIS A 129 -10.76 0.32 14.39
N GLU A 130 -12.02 -0.13 14.40
CA GLU A 130 -12.45 -1.25 15.24
C GLU A 130 -11.75 -2.56 14.85
N ALA A 131 -11.52 -2.79 13.55
CA ALA A 131 -10.73 -3.93 13.11
C ALA A 131 -9.29 -3.88 13.65
N LEU A 132 -8.65 -2.70 13.66
CA LEU A 132 -7.28 -2.56 14.17
C LEU A 132 -7.22 -2.88 15.68
N GLU A 133 -8.18 -2.40 16.46
CA GLU A 133 -8.31 -2.73 17.88
C GLU A 133 -8.43 -4.24 18.09
N HIS A 134 -9.25 -4.92 17.27
CA HIS A 134 -9.37 -6.37 17.33
C HIS A 134 -8.05 -7.08 17.00
N MET A 135 -7.33 -6.67 15.96
CA MET A 135 -6.05 -7.28 15.57
C MET A 135 -4.97 -7.07 16.63
N GLN A 136 -4.89 -5.87 17.22
CA GLN A 136 -3.93 -5.54 18.28
C GLN A 136 -4.14 -6.40 19.53
N ASP A 137 -5.40 -6.57 19.96
CA ASP A 137 -5.68 -7.42 21.11
C ASP A 137 -5.45 -8.91 20.79
N MET A 138 -5.70 -9.35 19.55
CA MET A 138 -5.34 -10.70 19.13
C MET A 138 -3.82 -10.94 19.19
N MET A 139 -3.00 -9.99 18.76
CA MET A 139 -1.54 -10.07 18.90
C MET A 139 -1.08 -9.98 20.36
N ARG A 140 -1.81 -9.28 21.24
CA ARG A 140 -1.56 -9.31 22.69
C ARG A 140 -1.80 -10.72 23.26
N LEU A 141 -2.89 -11.37 22.84
CA LEU A 141 -3.23 -12.73 23.28
C LEU A 141 -2.24 -13.76 22.71
N CYS A 142 -1.80 -13.60 21.46
CA CYS A 142 -0.91 -14.51 20.75
C CYS A 142 0.24 -13.70 20.11
N ARG A 143 1.33 -13.49 20.87
CA ARG A 143 2.51 -12.74 20.41
C ARG A 143 3.24 -13.42 19.25
N SER A 144 3.16 -14.74 19.16
CA SER A 144 3.71 -15.53 18.04
C SER A 144 2.97 -15.31 16.71
N ASP A 145 1.82 -14.65 16.74
CA ASP A 145 0.99 -14.30 15.59
C ASP A 145 0.77 -15.49 14.63
N ASN A 146 0.21 -16.58 15.17
CA ASN A 146 -0.06 -17.80 14.40
C ASN A 146 -1.14 -17.63 13.31
N MET A 147 -1.83 -16.49 13.28
CA MET A 147 -2.87 -16.17 12.30
C MET A 147 -2.38 -15.22 11.19
N GLY A 148 -1.10 -14.79 11.23
CA GLY A 148 -0.53 -13.92 10.20
C GLY A 148 -1.10 -12.49 10.20
N LEU A 149 -1.52 -11.99 11.35
CA LEU A 149 -2.09 -10.64 11.49
C LEU A 149 -1.05 -9.55 11.21
N ARG A 150 0.24 -9.84 11.44
CA ARG A 150 1.34 -8.90 11.19
C ARG A 150 1.45 -8.45 9.73
N ASP A 151 0.89 -9.21 8.79
CA ASP A 151 0.89 -8.88 7.37
C ASP A 151 -0.26 -7.93 6.98
N ILE A 152 -1.31 -7.84 7.81
CA ILE A 152 -2.51 -7.04 7.52
C ILE A 152 -2.46 -5.69 8.25
N VAL A 153 -1.96 -5.70 9.49
CA VAL A 153 -1.94 -4.54 10.39
C VAL A 153 -1.24 -3.30 9.81
N PRO A 154 -0.07 -3.39 9.14
CA PRO A 154 0.60 -2.20 8.59
C PRO A 154 -0.28 -1.41 7.62
N ALA A 155 -0.96 -2.09 6.69
CA ALA A 155 -1.86 -1.44 5.75
C ALA A 155 -3.03 -0.73 6.46
N MET A 156 -3.57 -1.33 7.53
CA MET A 156 -4.62 -0.71 8.34
C MET A 156 -4.14 0.56 9.04
N MET A 157 -2.91 0.54 9.58
CA MET A 157 -2.30 1.71 10.23
C MET A 157 -2.14 2.86 9.23
N LEU A 158 -1.67 2.59 8.01
CA LEU A 158 -1.52 3.62 6.96
C LEU A 158 -2.86 4.23 6.52
N ARG A 159 -3.93 3.43 6.45
CA ARG A 159 -5.29 3.92 6.16
C ARG A 159 -5.83 4.85 7.24
N LEU A 160 -5.43 4.64 8.49
CA LEU A 160 -5.79 5.45 9.65
C LEU A 160 -4.79 6.59 9.91
N ASP A 161 -3.81 6.80 9.02
CA ASP A 161 -2.75 7.81 9.15
C ASP A 161 -1.87 7.62 10.41
N LEU A 162 -1.80 6.39 10.94
CA LEU A 162 -0.91 5.97 12.02
C LEU A 162 0.50 5.66 11.47
N ASP A 163 1.08 6.66 10.82
CA ASP A 163 2.25 6.49 9.96
C ASP A 163 3.53 6.15 10.74
N GLN A 164 3.75 6.79 11.89
CA GLN A 164 4.90 6.48 12.75
C GLN A 164 4.76 5.09 13.36
N GLU A 165 3.56 4.76 13.84
CA GLU A 165 3.25 3.48 14.44
C GLU A 165 3.37 2.34 13.43
N CYS A 166 2.98 2.57 12.17
CA CYS A 166 3.20 1.62 11.08
C CYS A 166 4.69 1.32 10.89
N TYR A 167 5.51 2.37 10.82
CA TYR A 167 6.95 2.21 10.66
C TYR A 167 7.58 1.46 11.83
N ASP A 168 7.26 1.89 13.07
CA ASP A 168 7.74 1.27 14.30
C ASP A 168 7.31 -0.21 14.39
N PHE A 169 6.08 -0.52 13.99
CA PHE A 169 5.54 -1.88 13.99
C PHE A 169 6.31 -2.80 13.03
N VAL A 170 6.50 -2.36 11.78
CA VAL A 170 7.22 -3.14 10.77
C VAL A 170 8.68 -3.32 11.16
N LYS A 171 9.35 -2.24 11.58
CA LYS A 171 10.75 -2.31 12.00
C LYS A 171 10.93 -3.22 13.22
N TRP A 172 10.01 -3.17 14.20
CA TRP A 172 10.07 -4.08 15.34
C TRP A 172 10.00 -5.54 14.88
N TRP A 173 9.05 -5.91 14.02
CA TRP A 173 8.95 -7.28 13.51
C TRP A 173 10.16 -7.72 12.68
N ALA A 174 10.78 -6.81 11.95
CA ALA A 174 11.97 -7.10 11.17
C ALA A 174 13.22 -7.32 12.05
N THR A 175 13.22 -6.80 13.28
CA THR A 175 14.43 -6.74 14.14
C THR A 175 14.29 -7.39 15.52
N CYS A 176 13.10 -7.87 15.89
CA CYS A 176 12.84 -8.38 17.24
C CYS A 176 13.55 -9.71 17.56
N ASP A 177 13.89 -10.50 16.54
CA ASP A 177 14.46 -11.83 16.71
C ASP A 177 15.68 -12.05 15.79
N PRO A 178 16.78 -11.31 16.01
CA PRO A 178 17.96 -11.38 15.13
C PRO A 178 18.63 -12.76 15.14
N ASP A 179 18.57 -13.47 16.26
CA ASP A 179 19.25 -14.75 16.47
C ASP A 179 18.31 -15.97 16.39
N GLY A 180 17.00 -15.76 16.18
CA GLY A 180 16.01 -16.85 16.12
C GLY A 180 15.68 -17.48 17.48
N HIS A 181 15.86 -16.73 18.57
CA HIS A 181 15.74 -17.20 19.95
C HIS A 181 14.75 -16.39 20.78
N TYR A 182 14.01 -15.47 20.17
CA TYR A 182 12.98 -14.68 20.86
C TYR A 182 11.83 -15.58 21.33
N ASP A 183 11.62 -15.64 22.65
CA ASP A 183 10.50 -16.40 23.24
C ASP A 183 9.21 -15.58 23.21
N PHE A 184 8.37 -15.84 22.22
CA PHE A 184 7.05 -15.21 22.11
C PHE A 184 6.09 -15.55 23.26
N GLY A 185 6.34 -16.63 24.02
CA GLY A 185 5.56 -17.00 25.19
C GLY A 185 5.95 -16.20 26.44
N ASP A 186 7.18 -15.69 26.51
CA ASP A 186 7.63 -14.89 27.65
C ASP A 186 7.02 -13.49 27.61
N MET A 187 6.01 -13.28 28.47
CA MET A 187 5.28 -12.03 28.58
C MET A 187 6.12 -10.89 29.16
N THR A 188 7.26 -11.18 29.79
CA THR A 188 8.19 -10.19 30.36
C THR A 188 9.11 -9.56 29.31
N LEU A 189 9.28 -10.20 28.16
CA LEU A 189 10.10 -9.68 27.06
C LEU A 189 9.43 -8.48 26.36
N PRO A 190 10.23 -7.53 25.82
CA PRO A 190 9.71 -6.36 25.13
C PRO A 190 8.98 -6.73 23.85
N HIS A 191 7.69 -6.38 23.75
CA HIS A 191 6.85 -6.69 22.59
C HIS A 191 6.22 -5.42 22.00
N LEU A 192 6.43 -5.18 20.70
CA LEU A 192 5.93 -3.99 19.97
C LEU A 192 6.21 -2.66 20.70
N ASN A 193 7.39 -2.59 21.33
CA ASN A 193 7.81 -1.50 22.21
C ASN A 193 8.65 -0.42 21.51
N LEU A 194 8.94 -0.59 20.22
CA LEU A 194 9.63 0.42 19.43
C LEU A 194 8.75 1.67 19.27
N ARG A 195 9.33 2.85 19.49
CA ARG A 195 8.62 4.14 19.41
C ARG A 195 9.52 5.21 18.80
N GLY A 196 9.03 5.87 17.76
CA GLY A 196 9.69 7.02 17.16
C GLY A 196 10.99 6.65 16.43
N ALA A 197 11.04 5.47 15.80
CA ALA A 197 12.16 5.13 14.94
C ALA A 197 12.25 6.11 13.76
N ASP A 198 13.47 6.32 13.27
CA ASP A 198 13.71 7.27 12.19
C ASP A 198 13.12 6.76 10.88
N VAL A 199 11.98 7.33 10.48
CA VAL A 199 11.29 7.00 9.23
C VAL A 199 12.11 7.42 8.00
N LEU A 200 13.22 8.13 8.14
CA LEU A 200 14.13 8.50 7.05
C LEU A 200 15.45 7.72 7.06
N GLU A 201 15.64 6.76 7.96
CA GLU A 201 16.80 5.86 7.90
C GLU A 201 16.72 4.93 6.67
N GLU A 202 17.86 4.36 6.29
CA GLU A 202 17.91 3.37 5.22
C GLU A 202 17.11 2.12 5.60
N PRO A 203 16.33 1.53 4.67
CA PRO A 203 15.50 0.36 4.95
C PRO A 203 16.33 -0.95 4.96
N ASP A 204 17.55 -0.92 5.48
CA ASP A 204 18.48 -2.07 5.53
C ASP A 204 18.17 -3.04 6.68
N PHE A 205 17.29 -2.64 7.60
CA PHE A 205 16.78 -3.50 8.68
C PHE A 205 15.93 -4.67 8.18
N PHE A 206 15.56 -4.68 6.89
CA PHE A 206 14.99 -5.84 6.24
C PHE A 206 16.09 -6.88 6.01
N GLY A 207 16.00 -8.02 6.71
CA GLY A 207 16.93 -9.14 6.53
C GLY A 207 16.83 -9.80 5.15
N ILE A 208 17.51 -10.93 4.97
CA ILE A 208 17.67 -11.62 3.67
C ILE A 208 16.33 -12.06 3.05
N TYR A 209 15.32 -12.36 3.87
CA TYR A 209 14.00 -12.83 3.42
C TYR A 209 12.88 -11.95 3.98
N PRO A 210 12.73 -10.72 3.46
CA PRO A 210 11.71 -9.79 3.96
C PRO A 210 10.30 -10.26 3.58
N LYS A 211 9.32 -9.96 4.44
CA LYS A 211 7.91 -10.23 4.16
C LYS A 211 7.39 -9.22 3.14
N LEU A 212 6.73 -9.71 2.08
CA LEU A 212 6.21 -8.86 1.00
C LEU A 212 5.28 -7.76 1.53
N ASN A 213 4.34 -8.10 2.42
CA ASN A 213 3.41 -7.14 3.02
C ASN A 213 4.12 -5.99 3.77
N HIS A 214 5.25 -6.28 4.43
CA HIS A 214 6.02 -5.28 5.16
C HIS A 214 6.78 -4.35 4.22
N LEU A 215 7.41 -4.90 3.18
CA LEU A 215 8.04 -4.10 2.13
C LEU A 215 7.04 -3.16 1.48
N VAL A 216 5.87 -3.69 1.10
CA VAL A 216 4.78 -2.94 0.45
C VAL A 216 4.25 -1.82 1.36
N ALA A 217 4.10 -2.07 2.65
CA ALA A 217 3.67 -1.05 3.61
C ALA A 217 4.70 0.08 3.75
N ILE A 218 5.99 -0.26 3.87
CA ILE A 218 7.04 0.77 3.95
C ILE A 218 7.15 1.53 2.62
N LEU A 219 7.08 0.84 1.47
CA LEU A 219 7.03 1.51 0.16
C LEU A 219 5.89 2.54 0.10
N LEU A 220 4.67 2.15 0.47
CA LEU A 220 3.52 3.06 0.47
C LEU A 220 3.73 4.25 1.43
N LEU A 221 4.27 4.02 2.62
CA LEU A 221 4.59 5.08 3.57
C LEU A 221 5.59 6.09 2.96
N LYS A 222 6.68 5.61 2.36
CA LYS A 222 7.69 6.49 1.74
C LYS A 222 7.10 7.27 0.55
N LEU A 223 6.29 6.62 -0.28
CA LEU A 223 5.56 7.27 -1.38
C LEU A 223 4.59 8.34 -0.88
N LYS A 224 3.86 8.07 0.21
CA LYS A 224 2.98 9.06 0.87
C LYS A 224 3.74 10.29 1.32
N LEU A 225 4.90 10.11 1.96
CA LEU A 225 5.77 11.23 2.37
C LEU A 225 6.34 12.00 1.17
N LEU A 226 6.71 11.30 0.09
CA LEU A 226 7.20 11.91 -1.14
C LEU A 226 6.14 12.80 -1.79
N VAL A 227 4.90 12.31 -1.89
CA VAL A 227 3.75 13.08 -2.40
C VAL A 227 3.50 14.32 -1.53
N ASP A 228 3.54 14.20 -0.20
CA ASP A 228 3.37 15.33 0.71
C ASP A 228 4.46 16.41 0.52
N ILE A 229 5.74 16.01 0.39
CA ILE A 229 6.86 16.94 0.12
C ILE A 229 6.66 17.66 -1.21
N ARG A 230 6.31 16.91 -2.26
CA ARG A 230 6.03 17.49 -3.58
C ARG A 230 4.87 18.48 -3.50
N ASN A 231 3.78 18.13 -2.82
CA ASN A 231 2.63 19.01 -2.63
C ASN A 231 3.01 20.30 -1.89
N LEU A 232 3.85 20.21 -0.84
CA LEU A 232 4.38 21.39 -0.15
C LEU A 232 5.25 22.26 -1.06
N LYS A 233 6.18 21.66 -1.81
CA LYS A 233 7.06 22.39 -2.74
C LYS A 233 6.25 23.11 -3.82
N VAL A 234 5.26 22.44 -4.42
CA VAL A 234 4.38 23.04 -5.42
C VAL A 234 3.55 24.18 -4.83
N THR A 235 2.96 23.96 -3.65
CA THR A 235 2.18 24.98 -2.94
C THR A 235 3.02 26.25 -2.71
N ARG A 236 4.23 26.10 -2.17
CA ARG A 236 5.15 27.22 -1.94
C ARG A 236 5.54 27.96 -3.21
N LYS A 237 5.84 27.21 -4.27
CA LYS A 237 6.13 27.81 -5.60
C LYS A 237 4.95 28.64 -6.09
N ILE A 238 3.72 28.13 -6.00
CA ILE A 238 2.51 28.84 -6.42
C ILE A 238 2.27 30.09 -5.57
N LEU A 239 2.38 29.98 -4.25
CA LEU A 239 2.22 31.12 -3.33
C LEU A 239 3.22 32.23 -3.64
N ALA A 240 4.49 31.87 -3.90
CA ALA A 240 5.54 32.81 -4.27
C ALA A 240 5.30 33.45 -5.65
N LEU A 241 4.95 32.65 -6.66
CA LEU A 241 4.68 33.12 -8.02
C LEU A 241 3.47 34.07 -8.10
N ARG A 242 2.43 33.80 -7.30
CA ARG A 242 1.20 34.59 -7.26
C ARG A 242 1.24 35.73 -6.23
N ARG A 243 2.32 35.85 -5.46
CA ARG A 243 2.49 36.85 -4.38
C ARG A 243 1.30 36.86 -3.42
N LEU A 244 0.81 35.67 -3.06
CA LEU A 244 -0.32 35.53 -2.15
C LEU A 244 0.10 35.88 -0.70
N PRO A 245 -0.80 36.43 0.12
CA PRO A 245 -0.51 36.74 1.53
C PRO A 245 -0.04 35.51 2.32
N PHE A 246 0.89 35.74 3.25
CA PHE A 246 1.43 34.70 4.13
C PHE A 246 0.34 33.93 4.89
N ASP A 247 -0.70 34.64 5.35
CA ASP A 247 -1.82 34.06 6.10
C ASP A 247 -2.58 32.98 5.31
N LEU A 248 -2.63 33.08 3.97
CA LEU A 248 -3.21 32.03 3.13
C LEU A 248 -2.31 30.80 3.07
N GLY A 249 -0.99 30.98 3.10
CA GLY A 249 -0.03 29.87 3.17
C GLY A 249 -0.21 29.03 4.43
N GLU A 250 -0.40 29.69 5.58
CA GLU A 250 -0.66 29.01 6.87
C GLU A 250 -1.95 28.18 6.87
N LEU A 251 -2.94 28.54 6.03
CA LEU A 251 -4.19 27.79 5.87
C LEU A 251 -4.10 26.66 4.83
N ILE A 252 -3.32 26.85 3.76
CA ILE A 252 -3.23 25.91 2.62
C ILE A 252 -2.21 24.80 2.90
N GLU A 253 -1.03 25.12 3.43
CA GLU A 253 0.03 24.11 3.66
C GLU A 253 -0.42 22.91 4.55
N PRO A 254 -1.23 23.09 5.61
CA PRO A 254 -1.79 21.96 6.35
C PRO A 254 -2.75 21.08 5.53
N ALA A 255 -3.44 21.64 4.54
CA ALA A 255 -4.47 20.94 3.77
C ALA A 255 -3.91 20.09 2.63
N VAL A 256 -2.69 20.38 2.17
CA VAL A 256 -2.02 19.66 1.06
C VAL A 256 -1.13 18.50 1.54
N VAL A 257 -1.05 18.31 2.85
CA VAL A 257 -0.28 17.26 3.52
C VAL A 257 -1.24 16.30 4.20
N ARG A 258 -1.06 15.00 3.95
CA ARG A 258 -1.85 13.97 4.62
C ARG A 258 -1.15 13.40 5.85
N SER A 259 0.13 13.07 5.76
CA SER A 259 0.82 12.38 6.84
C SER A 259 1.03 13.27 8.07
N PRO A 260 0.75 12.77 9.29
CA PRO A 260 1.16 13.46 10.52
C PRO A 260 2.66 13.69 10.62
N LEU A 261 3.49 12.82 10.00
CA LEU A 261 4.95 12.99 9.94
C LEU A 261 5.33 14.21 9.09
N SER A 262 4.67 14.35 7.95
CA SER A 262 4.87 15.46 7.02
C SER A 262 4.46 16.82 7.60
N ALA A 263 3.62 16.85 8.63
CA ALA A 263 3.28 18.09 9.34
C ALA A 263 4.52 18.80 9.92
N LYS A 264 5.57 18.04 10.29
CA LYS A 264 6.86 18.58 10.75
C LYS A 264 7.67 19.17 9.59
N LEU A 265 7.53 18.65 8.38
CA LEU A 265 8.23 19.09 7.17
C LEU A 265 7.81 20.50 6.74
N ARG A 266 6.60 20.95 7.10
CA ARG A 266 6.14 22.33 6.87
C ARG A 266 7.06 23.40 7.47
N LYS A 267 7.84 23.07 8.49
CA LYS A 267 8.77 24.04 9.10
C LYS A 267 10.15 24.05 8.42
N GLN A 268 10.39 23.18 7.45
CA GLN A 268 11.69 23.04 6.80
C GLN A 268 11.86 24.00 5.63
N SER A 269 13.12 24.33 5.34
CA SER A 269 13.48 25.15 4.18
C SER A 269 13.32 24.38 2.85
N PRO A 270 13.23 25.08 1.70
CA PRO A 270 13.19 24.43 0.38
C PRO A 270 14.37 23.47 0.11
N GLU A 271 15.56 23.81 0.59
CA GLU A 271 16.78 23.00 0.45
C GLU A 271 16.70 21.73 1.30
N SER A 272 16.20 21.85 2.54
CA SER A 272 15.95 20.70 3.40
C SER A 272 14.90 19.76 2.81
N LEU A 273 13.78 20.30 2.31
CA LEU A 273 12.76 19.51 1.64
C LEU A 273 13.30 18.77 0.42
N SER A 274 14.14 19.43 -0.39
CA SER A 274 14.76 18.80 -1.55
C SER A 274 15.73 17.68 -1.17
N ARG A 275 16.47 17.83 -0.06
CA ARG A 275 17.32 16.75 0.47
C ARG A 275 16.49 15.55 0.90
N THR A 276 15.40 15.78 1.65
CA THR A 276 14.49 14.71 2.08
C THR A 276 13.81 14.04 0.89
N GLU A 277 13.44 14.79 -0.14
CA GLU A 277 12.91 14.25 -1.40
C GLU A 277 13.90 13.28 -2.05
N THR A 278 15.18 13.68 -2.20
CA THR A 278 16.23 12.80 -2.74
C THR A 278 16.43 11.55 -1.89
N THR A 279 16.44 11.69 -0.56
CA THR A 279 16.53 10.53 0.36
C THR A 279 15.37 9.56 0.15
N LEU A 280 14.14 10.06 0.07
CA LEU A 280 12.96 9.23 -0.15
C LEU A 280 12.97 8.55 -1.52
N LEU A 281 13.36 9.27 -2.58
CA LEU A 281 13.48 8.70 -3.93
C LEU A 281 14.45 7.52 -3.96
N ASN A 282 15.61 7.65 -3.32
CA ASN A 282 16.58 6.55 -3.22
C ASN A 282 16.01 5.37 -2.42
N GLN A 283 15.36 5.62 -1.29
CA GLN A 283 14.76 4.57 -0.47
C GLN A 283 13.62 3.85 -1.20
N ILE A 284 12.77 4.58 -1.92
CA ILE A 284 11.68 4.02 -2.72
C ILE A 284 12.23 3.12 -3.83
N ARG A 285 13.35 3.50 -4.48
CA ARG A 285 14.02 2.65 -5.46
C ARG A 285 14.54 1.35 -4.86
N LEU A 286 15.19 1.42 -3.70
CA LEU A 286 15.66 0.24 -2.98
C LEU A 286 14.51 -0.69 -2.60
N LEU A 287 13.42 -0.14 -2.04
CA LEU A 287 12.23 -0.90 -1.69
C LEU A 287 11.53 -1.49 -2.92
N GLY A 288 11.46 -0.74 -4.01
CA GLY A 288 10.91 -1.20 -5.28
C GLY A 288 11.70 -2.36 -5.89
N ALA A 289 13.03 -2.30 -5.82
CA ALA A 289 13.90 -3.41 -6.21
C ALA A 289 13.69 -4.64 -5.31
N ALA A 290 13.63 -4.45 -3.99
CA ALA A 290 13.39 -5.52 -3.02
C ALA A 290 12.02 -6.18 -3.21
N ILE A 291 10.97 -5.40 -3.52
CA ILE A 291 9.64 -5.95 -3.84
C ILE A 291 9.70 -6.79 -5.10
N ARG A 292 10.38 -6.33 -6.16
CA ARG A 292 10.52 -7.10 -7.40
C ARG A 292 11.26 -8.42 -7.18
N GLU A 293 12.29 -8.40 -6.33
CA GLU A 293 13.03 -9.61 -5.95
C GLU A 293 12.17 -10.57 -5.12
N ALA A 294 11.42 -10.05 -4.16
CA ALA A 294 10.51 -10.83 -3.32
C ALA A 294 9.32 -11.40 -4.12
N ASN A 295 8.75 -10.61 -5.04
CA ASN A 295 7.62 -11.00 -5.87
C ASN A 295 7.55 -10.17 -7.17
N GLN A 296 7.83 -10.81 -8.31
CA GLN A 296 7.89 -10.13 -9.61
C GLN A 296 6.53 -9.61 -10.10
N SER A 297 5.42 -10.21 -9.63
CA SER A 297 4.06 -9.93 -10.12
C SER A 297 3.36 -8.79 -9.39
N PHE A 298 3.83 -8.39 -8.20
CA PHE A 298 3.12 -7.41 -7.35
C PHE A 298 2.87 -6.08 -8.06
N MET A 299 3.90 -5.51 -8.70
CA MET A 299 3.77 -4.20 -9.35
C MET A 299 2.83 -4.23 -10.56
N PHE A 300 2.72 -5.35 -11.26
CA PHE A 300 1.76 -5.52 -12.36
C PHE A 300 0.33 -5.49 -11.82
N CYS A 301 0.08 -6.27 -10.77
CA CYS A 301 -1.23 -6.33 -10.13
C CYS A 301 -1.62 -5.03 -9.41
N LEU A 302 -0.66 -4.17 -9.05
CA LEU A 302 -0.97 -2.84 -8.53
C LEU A 302 -1.75 -1.98 -9.54
N PHE A 303 -1.46 -2.11 -10.83
CA PHE A 303 -2.19 -1.42 -11.90
C PHE A 303 -3.40 -2.20 -12.39
N GLU A 304 -3.36 -3.53 -12.31
CA GLU A 304 -4.43 -4.44 -12.73
C GLU A 304 -4.85 -5.39 -11.60
N PRO A 305 -5.51 -4.87 -10.55
CA PRO A 305 -5.73 -5.58 -9.29
C PRO A 305 -6.91 -6.55 -9.27
N ASP A 306 -7.82 -6.51 -10.25
CA ASP A 306 -9.13 -7.16 -10.16
C ASP A 306 -9.02 -8.67 -9.93
N GLU A 307 -8.10 -9.35 -10.61
CA GLU A 307 -7.86 -10.79 -10.45
C GLU A 307 -7.33 -11.12 -9.04
N ALA A 308 -6.27 -10.42 -8.62
CA ALA A 308 -5.65 -10.61 -7.32
C ALA A 308 -6.61 -10.35 -6.14
N LEU A 309 -7.51 -9.36 -6.26
CA LEU A 309 -8.50 -9.05 -5.22
C LEU A 309 -9.65 -10.08 -5.14
N CYS A 310 -9.93 -10.78 -6.24
CA CYS A 310 -10.96 -11.82 -6.29
C CYS A 310 -10.49 -13.18 -5.78
N GLU A 311 -9.17 -13.40 -5.76
CA GLU A 311 -8.54 -14.66 -5.40
C GLU A 311 -8.82 -15.06 -3.94
N LYS A 312 -8.81 -16.38 -3.65
CA LYS A 312 -9.02 -16.91 -2.30
C LYS A 312 -7.99 -17.98 -1.98
N PRO A 313 -6.74 -17.59 -1.73
CA PRO A 313 -5.71 -18.56 -1.41
C PRO A 313 -5.99 -19.29 -0.10
N GLU A 314 -5.82 -20.60 -0.11
CA GLU A 314 -5.85 -21.41 1.11
C GLU A 314 -4.47 -21.46 1.79
N ALA A 315 -3.41 -21.39 0.98
CA ALA A 315 -2.02 -21.37 1.38
C ALA A 315 -1.20 -20.63 0.33
N TYR A 316 0.03 -20.27 0.67
CA TYR A 316 0.98 -19.66 -0.26
C TYR A 316 2.41 -20.09 0.05
N SER A 317 3.30 -19.88 -0.92
CA SER A 317 4.75 -19.97 -0.75
C SER A 317 5.37 -18.60 -1.01
N LEU A 318 6.55 -18.32 -0.44
CA LEU A 318 7.24 -17.06 -0.70
C LEU A 318 7.49 -16.86 -2.20
N GLY A 319 7.15 -15.69 -2.72
CA GLY A 319 7.24 -15.33 -4.14
C GLY A 319 6.12 -15.87 -5.01
N SER A 320 5.13 -16.60 -4.47
CA SER A 320 4.05 -17.16 -5.27
C SER A 320 2.98 -16.12 -5.64
N TRP A 321 2.13 -16.47 -6.60
CA TRP A 321 0.98 -15.66 -6.98
C TRP A 321 0.02 -15.46 -5.81
N GLU A 322 -0.18 -16.50 -5.00
CA GLU A 322 -1.05 -16.48 -3.82
C GLU A 322 -0.56 -15.49 -2.76
N GLU A 323 0.76 -15.40 -2.52
CA GLU A 323 1.34 -14.41 -1.61
C GLU A 323 1.05 -12.98 -2.11
N MET A 324 1.26 -12.77 -3.42
CA MET A 324 0.98 -11.50 -4.06
C MET A 324 -0.50 -11.13 -3.93
N ALA A 325 -1.41 -12.06 -4.22
CA ALA A 325 -2.84 -11.83 -4.15
C ALA A 325 -3.27 -11.43 -2.72
N LEU A 326 -2.74 -12.10 -1.70
CA LEU A 326 -2.96 -11.71 -0.30
C LEU A 326 -2.39 -10.32 0.01
N ALA A 327 -1.18 -10.01 -0.46
CA ALA A 327 -0.57 -8.69 -0.28
C ALA A 327 -1.39 -7.58 -0.95
N MET A 328 -1.97 -7.84 -2.12
CA MET A 328 -2.88 -6.94 -2.81
C MET A 328 -4.18 -6.74 -2.03
N GLN A 329 -4.79 -7.81 -1.54
CA GLN A 329 -6.01 -7.74 -0.72
C GLN A 329 -5.81 -6.95 0.57
N ASN A 330 -4.62 -7.04 1.18
CA ASN A 330 -4.28 -6.31 2.39
C ASN A 330 -4.01 -4.82 2.12
N SER A 331 -3.29 -4.51 1.03
CA SER A 331 -2.64 -3.21 0.86
C SER A 331 -3.30 -2.30 -0.19
N TYR A 332 -4.00 -2.83 -1.20
CA TYR A 332 -4.54 -2.02 -2.31
C TYR A 332 -5.46 -0.91 -1.83
N ALA A 333 -6.25 -1.19 -0.81
CA ALA A 333 -7.11 -0.23 -0.13
C ALA A 333 -6.34 1.03 0.33
N ALA A 334 -5.15 0.83 0.90
CA ALA A 334 -4.29 1.91 1.39
C ALA A 334 -3.66 2.70 0.23
N PHE A 335 -3.26 2.03 -0.86
CA PHE A 335 -2.77 2.70 -2.07
C PHE A 335 -3.84 3.60 -2.69
N TRP A 336 -5.04 3.07 -2.91
CA TRP A 336 -6.16 3.80 -3.49
C TRP A 336 -6.58 5.00 -2.64
N GLU A 337 -6.63 4.82 -1.31
CA GLU A 337 -6.97 5.91 -0.41
C GLU A 337 -5.87 6.98 -0.38
N THR A 338 -4.61 6.64 -0.65
CA THR A 338 -3.47 7.59 -0.62
C THR A 338 -3.37 8.40 -1.90
N GLU A 339 -4.11 9.51 -1.93
CA GLU A 339 -4.16 10.47 -3.02
C GLU A 339 -2.77 10.83 -3.57
N GLY A 340 -2.64 10.80 -4.90
CA GLY A 340 -1.41 11.14 -5.62
C GLY A 340 -0.39 10.02 -5.75
N VAL A 341 -0.44 8.94 -4.94
CA VAL A 341 0.54 7.84 -5.04
C VAL A 341 0.36 7.04 -6.33
N LEU A 342 -0.85 6.59 -6.63
CA LEU A 342 -1.11 5.84 -7.87
C LEU A 342 -0.92 6.72 -9.11
N ASP A 343 -1.24 8.02 -9.04
CA ASP A 343 -1.00 8.97 -10.12
C ASP A 343 0.50 9.12 -10.40
N LEU A 344 1.31 9.24 -9.35
CA LEU A 344 2.77 9.34 -9.46
C LEU A 344 3.38 8.08 -10.08
N LEU A 345 2.95 6.89 -9.64
CA LEU A 345 3.43 5.62 -10.19
C LEU A 345 2.97 5.42 -11.65
N THR A 346 1.76 5.90 -11.99
CA THR A 346 1.24 5.86 -13.36
C THR A 346 2.02 6.79 -14.29
N ASP A 347 2.36 8.01 -13.83
CA ASP A 347 3.20 8.95 -14.60
C ASP A 347 4.62 8.39 -14.81
N ALA A 348 5.20 7.74 -13.78
CA ALA A 348 6.49 7.06 -13.91
C ALA A 348 6.45 5.91 -14.92
N ARG A 349 5.38 5.09 -14.89
CA ARG A 349 5.13 4.02 -15.87
C ARG A 349 5.00 4.59 -17.29
N ALA A 350 4.25 5.68 -17.45
CA ALA A 350 4.05 6.33 -18.74
C ALA A 350 5.35 6.92 -19.30
N CYS A 351 6.18 7.53 -18.46
CA CYS A 351 7.51 8.00 -18.85
C CYS A 351 8.39 6.84 -19.31
N GLY A 352 8.43 5.74 -18.54
CA GLY A 352 9.19 4.56 -18.91
C GLY A 352 8.71 3.90 -20.21
N ALA A 353 7.39 3.85 -20.44
CA ALA A 353 6.83 3.35 -21.70
C ALA A 353 7.30 4.20 -22.89
N ARG A 354 7.10 5.52 -22.81
CA ARG A 354 7.42 6.44 -23.91
C ARG A 354 8.89 6.35 -24.34
N ASP A 355 9.81 6.28 -23.38
CA ASP A 355 11.25 6.16 -23.68
C ASP A 355 11.65 4.78 -24.19
N SER A 356 10.83 3.74 -23.96
CA SER A 356 11.10 2.38 -24.45
C SER A 356 10.50 2.09 -25.81
N GLU A 357 9.63 2.96 -26.36
CA GLU A 357 8.92 2.72 -27.63
C GLU A 357 9.86 2.29 -28.76
N ASP A 358 10.99 2.97 -28.89
CA ASP A 358 11.95 2.77 -29.97
C ASP A 358 12.80 1.48 -29.77
N GLU A 359 12.90 0.97 -28.54
CA GLU A 359 13.65 -0.26 -28.20
C GLU A 359 12.82 -1.54 -28.44
N ILE A 360 11.48 -1.44 -28.47
CA ILE A 360 10.59 -2.62 -28.52
C ILE A 360 10.81 -3.46 -29.77
N GLY A 361 11.08 -2.84 -30.93
CA GLY A 361 11.34 -3.55 -32.18
C GLY A 361 12.51 -4.53 -32.04
N GLY A 362 13.66 -4.04 -31.57
CA GLY A 362 14.84 -4.88 -31.36
C GLY A 362 14.64 -5.94 -30.28
N MET A 363 13.86 -5.65 -29.22
CA MET A 363 13.52 -6.66 -28.21
C MET A 363 12.64 -7.79 -28.77
N MET A 364 11.69 -7.46 -29.66
CA MET A 364 10.86 -8.45 -30.33
C MET A 364 11.67 -9.36 -31.25
N ASP A 365 12.63 -8.80 -31.98
CA ASP A 365 13.52 -9.57 -32.86
C ASP A 365 14.38 -10.56 -32.05
N MET A 366 14.99 -10.11 -30.94
CA MET A 366 15.73 -10.98 -30.03
C MET A 366 14.86 -12.08 -29.40
N GLU A 367 13.59 -11.81 -29.09
CA GLU A 367 12.66 -12.83 -28.59
C GLU A 367 12.27 -13.85 -29.66
N ALA A 368 12.11 -13.40 -30.91
CA ALA A 368 11.80 -14.25 -32.04
C ALA A 368 12.95 -15.22 -32.38
N GLU A 369 14.20 -14.80 -32.17
CA GLU A 369 15.40 -15.63 -32.32
C GLU A 369 15.53 -16.70 -31.21
N ARG A 370 15.05 -16.41 -29.99
CA ARG A 370 15.21 -17.27 -28.81
C ARG A 370 14.11 -18.32 -28.61
N LYS A 371 12.90 -18.12 -29.15
CA LYS A 371 11.76 -19.03 -28.93
C LYS A 371 11.39 -19.84 -30.18
N GLU A 372 11.61 -21.16 -30.15
CA GLU A 372 10.91 -22.10 -31.04
C GLU A 372 9.42 -22.17 -30.64
N ALA A 373 8.56 -21.60 -31.49
CA ALA A 373 7.10 -21.80 -31.55
C ALA A 373 6.35 -21.87 -30.19
N GLY A 374 6.17 -20.73 -29.52
CA GLY A 374 5.23 -20.61 -28.39
C GLY A 374 4.96 -19.17 -27.99
N SER A 375 3.72 -18.70 -28.28
CA SER A 375 3.13 -17.38 -27.99
C SER A 375 4.11 -16.19 -28.07
N ARG A 376 4.19 -15.56 -29.25
CA ARG A 376 4.87 -14.27 -29.41
C ARG A 376 4.00 -13.18 -28.76
N ARG A 377 4.57 -12.48 -27.79
CA ARG A 377 3.94 -11.27 -27.22
C ARG A 377 3.80 -10.22 -28.31
N THR A 378 2.74 -9.42 -28.24
CA THR A 378 2.62 -8.24 -29.09
C THR A 378 3.59 -7.15 -28.65
N ALA A 379 3.90 -6.19 -29.53
CA ALA A 379 4.69 -5.01 -29.18
C ALA A 379 4.06 -4.26 -27.99
N GLU A 380 2.73 -4.18 -27.95
CA GLU A 380 1.97 -3.52 -26.90
C GLU A 380 2.09 -4.25 -25.56
N GLU A 381 2.00 -5.59 -25.55
CA GLU A 381 2.19 -6.42 -24.34
C GLU A 381 3.63 -6.30 -23.81
N LEU A 382 4.62 -6.34 -24.70
CA LEU A 382 6.02 -6.19 -24.32
C LEU A 382 6.30 -4.79 -23.76
N LEU A 383 5.77 -3.75 -24.40
CA LEU A 383 5.88 -2.38 -23.91
C LEU A 383 5.18 -2.21 -22.55
N ALA A 384 4.01 -2.81 -22.37
CA ALA A 384 3.31 -2.81 -21.08
C ALA A 384 4.18 -3.46 -19.99
N ASP A 385 4.83 -4.59 -20.27
CA ASP A 385 5.74 -5.25 -19.33
C ASP A 385 6.97 -4.40 -18.99
N VAL A 386 7.62 -3.86 -20.01
CA VAL A 386 8.81 -3.00 -19.87
C VAL A 386 8.46 -1.74 -19.06
N SER A 387 7.29 -1.15 -19.31
CA SER A 387 6.84 0.06 -18.61
C SER A 387 6.74 -0.13 -17.11
N VAL A 388 6.23 -1.27 -16.63
CA VAL A 388 6.12 -1.59 -15.20
C VAL A 388 7.51 -1.81 -14.59
N ASN A 389 8.38 -2.52 -15.31
CA ASN A 389 9.74 -2.81 -14.85
C ASN A 389 10.63 -1.56 -14.75
N ARG A 390 10.33 -0.50 -15.51
CA ARG A 390 11.11 0.74 -15.55
C ARG A 390 10.61 1.83 -14.58
N ILE A 391 9.49 1.64 -13.87
CA ILE A 391 8.90 2.65 -12.95
C ILE A 391 9.94 3.30 -12.03
N TRP A 392 10.80 2.51 -11.40
CA TRP A 392 11.78 3.02 -10.43
C TRP A 392 12.91 3.84 -11.05
N GLY A 393 13.24 3.58 -12.32
CA GLY A 393 14.17 4.40 -13.09
C GLY A 393 13.59 5.77 -13.43
N TYR A 394 12.27 5.83 -13.67
CA TYR A 394 11.56 7.03 -14.11
C TYR A 394 10.83 7.79 -12.99
N LEU A 395 10.99 7.35 -11.73
CA LEU A 395 10.30 7.98 -10.60
C LEU A 395 10.70 9.45 -10.40
N ASP A 396 11.98 9.80 -10.60
CA ASP A 396 12.44 11.19 -10.47
C ASP A 396 11.72 12.09 -11.49
N TYR A 397 11.63 11.64 -12.74
CA TYR A 397 10.91 12.37 -13.79
C TYR A 397 9.42 12.54 -13.45
N ALA A 398 8.78 11.52 -12.86
CA ALA A 398 7.40 11.63 -12.44
C ALA A 398 7.23 12.69 -11.32
N VAL A 399 8.14 12.75 -10.36
CA VAL A 399 8.13 13.78 -9.30
C VAL A 399 8.37 15.19 -9.89
N GLU A 400 9.30 15.30 -10.83
CA GLU A 400 9.60 16.56 -11.51
C GLU A 400 8.43 17.05 -12.37
N ASN A 401 7.83 16.16 -13.17
CA ASN A 401 6.62 16.41 -13.96
C ASN A 401 5.48 16.90 -13.08
N ALA A 402 5.24 16.19 -11.98
CA ALA A 402 4.21 16.54 -11.02
C ALA A 402 4.50 17.87 -10.32
N SER A 403 5.76 18.33 -10.30
CA SER A 403 6.19 19.61 -9.73
C SER A 403 6.30 20.75 -10.76
N TYR A 404 6.08 20.46 -12.05
CA TYR A 404 6.27 21.39 -13.15
C TYR A 404 5.01 22.23 -13.40
N LEU A 405 5.18 23.55 -13.49
CA LEU A 405 4.08 24.53 -13.63
C LEU A 405 3.96 25.12 -15.05
N GLY A 406 4.78 24.67 -15.99
CA GLY A 406 4.77 25.13 -17.39
C GLY A 406 3.88 24.29 -18.31
N PRO A 407 4.00 24.48 -19.63
CA PRO A 407 3.24 23.72 -20.63
C PRO A 407 3.56 22.22 -20.61
N TRP A 408 2.56 21.37 -20.83
CA TRP A 408 2.74 19.91 -20.78
C TRP A 408 3.86 19.40 -21.69
N SER A 409 3.99 19.97 -22.89
CA SER A 409 5.02 19.61 -23.88
C SER A 409 6.46 19.90 -23.45
N GLU A 410 6.65 20.72 -22.41
CA GLU A 410 7.96 21.15 -21.91
C GLU A 410 8.28 20.57 -20.54
N ARG A 411 7.51 19.55 -20.12
CA ARG A 411 7.78 18.79 -18.91
C ARG A 411 9.18 18.17 -18.96
N PRO A 412 9.88 18.04 -17.82
CA PRO A 412 11.21 17.45 -17.77
C PRO A 412 11.32 16.09 -18.46
N SER A 413 10.33 15.21 -18.26
CA SER A 413 10.32 13.90 -18.93
C SER A 413 10.17 14.00 -20.46
N GLU A 414 9.38 14.95 -20.97
CA GLU A 414 9.15 15.11 -22.42
C GLU A 414 10.43 15.63 -23.10
N ARG A 415 11.13 16.55 -22.44
CA ARG A 415 12.43 17.05 -22.91
C ARG A 415 13.47 15.92 -22.93
N HIS A 416 13.52 15.13 -21.86
CA HIS A 416 14.40 13.97 -21.79
C HIS A 416 14.14 12.97 -22.92
N THR A 417 12.87 12.59 -23.17
CA THR A 417 12.50 11.70 -24.27
C THR A 417 12.97 12.26 -25.62
N ARG A 418 12.73 13.55 -25.88
CA ARG A 418 13.15 14.20 -27.12
C ARG A 418 14.66 14.19 -27.29
N GLU A 419 15.40 14.57 -26.25
CA GLU A 419 16.87 14.56 -26.25
C GLU A 419 17.44 13.15 -26.45
N ASN A 420 16.84 12.14 -25.82
CA ASN A 420 17.21 10.74 -26.02
C ASN A 420 16.98 10.31 -27.47
N ARG A 421 15.81 10.58 -28.04
CA ARG A 421 15.51 10.25 -29.45
C ARG A 421 16.46 10.95 -30.43
N GLU A 422 16.76 12.22 -30.20
CA GLU A 422 17.74 12.97 -30.99
C GLU A 422 19.16 12.41 -30.84
N SER A 423 19.53 11.88 -29.66
CA SER A 423 20.82 11.21 -29.46
C SER A 423 20.89 9.86 -30.15
N TRP A 424 19.81 9.07 -30.09
CA TRP A 424 19.72 7.77 -30.77
C TRP A 424 19.74 7.92 -32.29
N ALA A 425 19.01 8.88 -32.84
CA ALA A 425 19.03 9.17 -34.28
C ALA A 425 20.44 9.53 -34.76
N ARG A 426 21.16 10.37 -34.01
CA ARG A 426 22.56 10.72 -34.33
C ARG A 426 23.50 9.52 -34.28
N ALA A 427 23.35 8.62 -33.29
CA ALA A 427 24.16 7.41 -33.22
C ALA A 427 23.92 6.46 -34.40
N MET A 428 22.66 6.32 -34.84
CA MET A 428 22.31 5.51 -36.02
C MET A 428 22.84 6.11 -37.33
N GLU A 429 22.85 7.44 -37.45
CA GLU A 429 23.47 8.13 -38.59
C GLU A 429 25.00 7.91 -38.60
N GLU A 430 25.67 8.01 -37.46
CA GLU A 430 27.12 7.76 -37.33
C GLU A 430 27.50 6.29 -37.61
N GLU A 431 26.68 5.33 -37.19
CA GLU A 431 26.89 3.89 -37.50
C GLU A 431 26.62 3.58 -38.98
N GLY A 432 25.58 4.16 -39.58
CA GLY A 432 25.28 4.00 -41.00
C GLY A 432 26.34 4.61 -41.92
N GLU A 433 26.90 5.78 -41.56
CA GLU A 433 28.02 6.39 -42.28
C GLU A 433 29.34 5.59 -42.15
N SER A 434 29.45 4.71 -41.15
CA SER A 434 30.62 3.84 -40.96
C SER A 434 30.58 2.55 -41.79
N ASP A 435 29.37 2.05 -42.11
CA ASP A 435 29.16 0.82 -42.89
C ASP A 435 29.18 1.09 -44.41
N ASP A 436 28.85 2.32 -44.83
CA ASP A 436 28.97 2.79 -46.22
C ASP A 436 30.43 3.14 -46.64
N GLY A 437 31.40 3.02 -45.73
CA GLY A 437 32.81 3.34 -45.95
C GLY A 437 33.74 2.15 -46.25
N GLU A 438 33.25 0.91 -46.22
CA GLU A 438 34.08 -0.30 -46.38
C GLU A 438 33.73 -1.13 -47.63
N PHE A 439 33.41 -0.47 -48.74
CA PHE A 439 33.50 -1.07 -50.07
C PHE A 439 33.93 -0.01 -51.09
N ASP A 440 35.24 0.23 -51.17
CA ASP A 440 35.87 0.49 -52.46
C ASP A 440 37.39 0.24 -52.42
N GLU A 441 37.81 -0.49 -53.45
CA GLU A 441 39.17 -0.66 -54.01
C GLU A 441 40.19 -1.53 -53.25
N ASP A 442 40.35 -2.77 -53.74
CA ASP A 442 41.66 -3.19 -54.28
C ASP A 442 41.47 -4.24 -55.40
N GLU A 443 42.01 -3.88 -56.58
CA GLU A 443 42.13 -4.66 -57.83
C GLU A 443 43.06 -5.88 -57.72
#